data_AF-A0A667X963-F1
#
_entry.id   AF-A0A667X963-F1
#
_cell.length_a   1.000
_cell.length_b   1.000
_cell.length_c   1.000
_cell.angle_alpha   90.00
_cell.angle_beta   90.00
_cell.angle_gamma   90.00
#
_symmetry.space_group_name_H-M   'P 1'
#
loop_
_entity.id
_entity.type
_entity.pdbx_description
1 polymer ?
#
loop_
_entity_poly.entity_id
_entity_poly.type
_entity_poly.pdbx_seq_one_letter_code
_entity_poly.pdbx_strand_id
1 'polypeptide(L)'
;MGFVLCVVTTREFEEILGLKNQQSCMKEAALLDYYVCGFWWAKEAGLTPTQTSFTMGVLHMLLDNIREKQMGFVDNVMEFAKALAGAQQHSAPRGDTVSLLDREQAAALTDYIRSSLFQKYRLYELLFTSAREKLLIGMERTIEVIGGENTFTPLEEGMPAELYYNYVASPPIPEHEEVMDEWTDHLISNRQITE
;
A
#
# COMPACT_ATOMS: atom_id res chain seq x y z
N MET A 1 0.35 -14.82 10.47
CA MET A 1 1.63 -14.53 11.18
C MET A 1 2.44 -13.42 10.50
N GLY A 2 2.49 -13.33 9.16
CA GLY A 2 3.22 -12.27 8.44
C GLY A 2 2.79 -10.82 8.70
N PHE A 3 1.49 -10.55 8.86
CA PHE A 3 0.98 -9.19 9.14
C PHE A 3 1.43 -8.64 10.51
N VAL A 4 1.43 -9.48 11.55
CA VAL A 4 1.82 -9.06 12.91
C VAL A 4 3.31 -8.76 12.98
N LEU A 5 4.14 -9.56 12.31
CA LEU A 5 5.59 -9.35 12.27
C LEU A 5 5.95 -8.08 11.49
N CYS A 6 5.26 -7.79 10.38
CA CYS A 6 5.41 -6.55 9.63
C CYS A 6 5.12 -5.31 10.49
N VAL A 7 3.98 -5.30 11.19
CA VAL A 7 3.59 -4.17 12.06
C VAL A 7 4.57 -3.94 13.22
N VAL A 8 5.09 -5.02 13.83
CA VAL A 8 6.09 -4.91 14.90
C VAL A 8 7.40 -4.33 14.37
N THR A 9 7.89 -4.81 13.23
CA THR A 9 9.13 -4.29 12.63
C THR A 9 9.01 -2.82 12.24
N THR A 10 7.87 -2.40 11.71
CA THR A 10 7.64 -0.99 11.34
C THR A 10 7.74 -0.06 12.55
N ARG A 11 7.16 -0.48 13.68
CA ARG A 11 7.18 0.31 14.92
C ARG A 11 8.56 0.41 15.56
N GLU A 12 9.38 -0.64 15.46
CA GLU A 12 10.77 -0.57 15.94
C GLU A 12 11.61 0.40 15.09
N PHE A 13 11.44 0.37 13.76
CA PHE A 13 12.14 1.29 12.86
C PHE A 13 11.66 2.74 13.01
N GLU A 14 10.38 2.97 13.29
CA GLU A 14 9.84 4.28 13.68
C GLU A 14 10.63 4.91 14.83
N GLU A 15 10.81 4.14 15.91
CA GLU A 15 11.51 4.59 17.11
C GLU A 15 13.00 4.81 16.87
N ILE A 16 13.67 3.86 16.19
CA ILE A 16 15.11 3.93 15.89
C ILE A 16 15.44 5.13 14.98
N LEU A 17 14.60 5.39 13.99
CA LEU A 17 14.81 6.50 13.04
C LEU A 17 14.28 7.83 13.57
N GLY A 18 13.59 7.85 14.72
CA GLY A 18 13.05 9.05 15.35
C GLY A 18 11.94 9.73 14.53
N LEU A 19 11.21 8.96 13.73
CA LEU A 19 10.18 9.46 12.81
C LEU A 19 8.87 9.64 13.58
N LYS A 20 8.39 10.88 13.70
CA LYS A 20 7.24 11.23 14.55
C LYS A 20 5.97 11.56 13.78
N ASN A 21 6.10 11.84 12.48
CA ASN A 21 5.06 12.40 11.64
C ASN A 21 4.82 11.57 10.37
N GLN A 22 5.15 10.28 10.34
CA GLN A 22 5.01 9.46 9.12
C GLN A 22 3.59 9.45 8.54
N GLN A 23 2.55 9.52 9.38
CA GLN A 23 1.14 9.60 8.95
C GLN A 23 0.82 10.91 8.21
N SER A 24 1.60 11.98 8.42
CA SER A 24 1.36 13.33 7.89
C SER A 24 2.49 13.86 7.00
N CYS A 25 3.68 13.25 7.04
CA CYS A 25 4.87 13.62 6.27
C CYS A 25 5.26 12.50 5.32
N MET A 26 5.06 12.74 4.01
CA MET A 26 5.40 11.81 2.94
C MET A 26 6.89 11.42 2.94
N LYS A 27 7.79 12.33 3.38
CA LYS A 27 9.22 12.04 3.47
C LYS A 27 9.50 10.98 4.53
N GLU A 28 8.96 11.15 5.73
CA GLU A 28 9.16 10.21 6.83
C GLU A 28 8.54 8.83 6.51
N ALA A 29 7.36 8.80 5.88
CA ALA A 29 6.74 7.55 5.42
C ALA A 29 7.60 6.81 4.40
N ALA A 30 8.10 7.51 3.38
CA ALA A 30 8.95 6.89 2.35
C ALA A 30 10.29 6.41 2.90
N LEU A 31 10.86 7.10 3.89
CA LEU A 31 12.07 6.66 4.59
C LEU A 31 11.83 5.36 5.36
N LEU A 32 10.73 5.29 6.12
CA LEU A 32 10.35 4.10 6.87
C LEU A 32 10.17 2.90 5.93
N ASP A 33 9.36 3.06 4.88
CA ASP A 33 9.09 2.00 3.91
C ASP A 33 10.38 1.47 3.29
N TYR A 34 11.31 2.36 2.95
CA TYR A 34 12.60 2.00 2.37
C TYR A 34 13.44 1.11 3.31
N TYR A 35 13.55 1.46 4.59
CA TYR A 35 14.32 0.67 5.55
C TYR A 35 13.64 -0.64 5.93
N VAL A 36 12.31 -0.63 6.12
CA VAL A 36 11.54 -1.84 6.43
C VAL A 36 11.62 -2.83 5.27
N CYS A 37 11.45 -2.37 4.03
CA CYS A 37 11.58 -3.21 2.84
C CYS A 37 13.01 -3.77 2.70
N GLY A 38 14.04 -2.95 2.96
CA GLY A 38 15.44 -3.39 2.92
C GLY A 38 15.76 -4.48 3.94
N PHE A 39 15.26 -4.31 5.16
CA PHE A 39 15.41 -5.30 6.22
C PHE A 39 14.67 -6.60 5.88
N TRP A 40 13.43 -6.49 5.41
CA TRP A 40 12.64 -7.67 5.03
C TRP A 40 13.28 -8.44 3.88
N TRP A 41 13.71 -7.72 2.85
CA TRP A 41 14.44 -8.33 1.74
C TRP A 41 15.69 -9.07 2.23
N ALA A 42 16.49 -8.48 3.12
CA ALA A 42 17.68 -9.12 3.67
C ALA A 42 17.35 -10.42 4.44
N LYS A 43 16.22 -10.44 5.16
CA LYS A 43 15.72 -11.64 5.85
C LYS A 43 15.27 -12.71 4.86
N GLU A 44 14.54 -12.36 3.82
CA GLU A 44 14.08 -13.28 2.78
C GLU A 44 15.25 -13.86 1.96
N ALA A 45 16.27 -13.04 1.69
CA ALA A 45 17.51 -13.46 1.04
C ALA A 45 18.40 -14.37 1.92
N GLY A 46 17.98 -14.66 3.16
CA GLY A 46 18.71 -15.55 4.07
C GLY A 46 20.05 -14.99 4.55
N LEU A 47 20.22 -13.66 4.56
CA LEU A 47 21.46 -13.03 4.98
C LEU A 47 21.71 -13.22 6.48
N THR A 48 22.98 -13.44 6.84
CA THR A 48 23.40 -13.48 8.25
C THR A 48 23.16 -12.12 8.92
N PRO A 49 23.11 -12.04 10.27
CA PRO A 49 22.98 -10.76 10.96
C PRO A 49 24.04 -9.74 10.55
N THR A 50 25.31 -10.16 10.42
CA THR A 50 26.41 -9.29 9.97
C THR A 50 26.20 -8.76 8.55
N GLN A 51 25.77 -9.63 7.63
CA GLN A 51 25.44 -9.25 6.25
C GLN A 51 24.23 -8.32 6.19
N THR A 52 23.21 -8.58 7.02
CA THR A 52 22.04 -7.71 7.15
C THR A 52 22.45 -6.31 7.62
N SER A 53 23.30 -6.21 8.64
CA SER A 53 23.83 -4.92 9.10
C SER A 53 24.62 -4.20 8.00
N PHE A 54 25.43 -4.91 7.22
CA PHE A 54 26.12 -4.34 6.07
C PHE A 54 25.14 -3.82 5.02
N THR A 55 24.13 -4.60 4.64
CA THR A 55 23.07 -4.19 3.71
C THR A 55 22.36 -2.93 4.21
N MET A 56 21.96 -2.89 5.47
CA MET A 56 21.32 -1.71 6.06
C MET A 56 22.23 -0.48 6.04
N GLY A 57 23.53 -0.66 6.29
CA GLY A 57 24.54 0.39 6.15
C GLY A 57 24.65 0.92 4.72
N VAL A 58 24.65 0.02 3.72
CA VAL A 58 24.66 0.40 2.30
C VAL A 58 23.39 1.17 1.93
N LEU A 59 22.22 0.70 2.36
CA LEU A 59 20.94 1.38 2.13
C LEU A 59 20.93 2.77 2.73
N HIS A 60 21.45 2.91 3.96
CA HIS A 60 21.57 4.19 4.63
C HIS A 60 22.52 5.13 3.89
N MET A 61 23.72 4.67 3.54
CA MET A 61 24.71 5.45 2.78
C MET A 61 24.14 5.97 1.46
N LEU A 62 23.49 5.11 0.70
CA LEU A 62 22.89 5.45 -0.59
C LEU A 62 21.82 6.53 -0.46
N LEU A 63 20.97 6.43 0.56
CA LEU A 63 19.88 7.37 0.80
C LEU A 63 20.39 8.70 1.34
N ASP A 64 21.37 8.66 2.23
CA ASP A 64 22.04 9.84 2.80
C ASP A 64 22.78 10.64 1.71
N ASN A 65 23.38 9.97 0.73
CA ASN A 65 23.97 10.61 -0.44
C ASN A 65 22.94 11.43 -1.23
N ILE A 66 21.69 10.96 -1.34
CA ILE A 66 20.62 11.72 -2.02
C ILE A 66 20.15 12.86 -1.12
N ARG A 67 19.84 12.55 0.14
CA ARG A 67 19.18 13.47 1.07
C ARG A 67 20.09 14.63 1.48
N GLU A 68 21.26 14.33 2.02
CA GLU A 68 22.15 15.32 2.64
C GLU A 68 23.18 15.84 1.64
N LYS A 69 23.74 14.96 0.79
CA LYS A 69 24.80 15.35 -0.15
C LYS A 69 24.28 15.81 -1.51
N GLN A 70 22.98 15.63 -1.80
CA GLN A 70 22.37 15.92 -3.11
C GLN A 70 23.20 15.31 -4.27
N MET A 71 23.73 14.10 -4.05
CA MET A 71 24.63 13.43 -4.96
C MET A 71 23.89 12.96 -6.22
N GLY A 72 24.49 13.17 -7.38
CA GLY A 72 23.95 12.71 -8.65
C GLY A 72 23.90 11.19 -8.74
N PHE A 73 23.00 10.67 -9.58
CA PHE A 73 22.78 9.24 -9.78
C PHE A 73 24.08 8.45 -10.03
N VAL A 74 24.90 8.89 -10.98
CA VAL A 74 26.12 8.18 -11.40
C VAL A 74 27.14 8.10 -10.26
N ASP A 75 27.32 9.19 -9.52
CA ASP A 75 28.25 9.23 -8.39
C ASP A 75 27.79 8.30 -7.26
N ASN A 76 26.49 8.26 -6.99
CA ASN A 76 25.94 7.39 -5.95
C ASN A 76 26.03 5.90 -6.32
N VAL A 77 25.83 5.56 -7.60
CA VAL A 77 26.11 4.21 -8.13
C VAL A 77 27.59 3.84 -7.94
N MET A 78 28.50 4.78 -8.15
CA MET A 78 29.92 4.56 -7.95
C MET A 78 30.26 4.34 -6.47
N GLU A 79 29.66 5.08 -5.54
CA GLU A 79 29.81 4.83 -4.09
C GLU A 79 29.28 3.45 -3.69
N PHE A 80 28.16 3.01 -4.26
CA PHE A 80 27.67 1.64 -4.07
C PHE A 80 28.66 0.59 -4.60
N ALA A 81 29.20 0.79 -5.80
CA ALA A 81 30.17 -0.14 -6.38
C ALA A 81 31.43 -0.25 -5.50
N LYS A 82 31.92 0.87 -4.93
CA LYS A 82 33.04 0.88 -3.97
C LYS A 82 32.71 0.10 -2.70
N ALA A 83 31.52 0.33 -2.12
CA ALA A 83 31.07 -0.37 -0.93
C ALA A 83 30.96 -1.89 -1.16
N LEU A 84 30.42 -2.29 -2.32
CA LEU A 84 30.30 -3.69 -2.70
C LEU A 84 31.67 -4.35 -2.92
N ALA A 85 32.59 -3.66 -3.61
CA ALA A 85 33.95 -4.15 -3.81
C ALA A 85 34.70 -4.31 -2.48
N GLY A 86 34.54 -3.38 -1.54
CA GLY A 86 35.11 -3.48 -0.19
C GLY A 86 34.59 -4.69 0.60
N ALA A 87 33.30 -5.00 0.48
CA ALA A 87 32.70 -6.17 1.14
C ALA A 87 33.25 -7.51 0.61
N GLN A 88 33.65 -7.57 -0.66
CA GLN A 88 34.24 -8.76 -1.26
C GLN A 88 35.72 -8.95 -0.90
N GLN A 89 36.40 -7.92 -0.38
CA GLN A 89 37.84 -7.93 -0.11
C GLN A 89 38.21 -7.97 1.38
N HIS A 90 37.33 -8.47 2.27
CA HIS A 90 37.65 -8.57 3.70
C HIS A 90 38.86 -9.50 3.94
N SER A 91 40.00 -8.92 4.28
CA SER A 91 41.19 -9.66 4.71
C SER A 91 41.09 -9.95 6.21
N ALA A 92 41.17 -11.23 6.59
CA ALA A 92 41.34 -11.58 8.00
C ALA A 92 42.80 -11.32 8.41
N PRO A 93 43.08 -10.97 9.67
CA PRO A 93 44.45 -10.72 10.17
C PRO A 93 45.38 -11.94 10.11
N ARG A 94 44.91 -13.11 9.64
CA ARG A 94 45.68 -14.36 9.49
C ARG A 94 45.90 -14.83 8.06
N GLY A 95 45.61 -14.01 7.04
CA GLY A 95 45.93 -14.32 5.64
C GLY A 95 44.84 -15.05 4.85
N ASP A 96 43.75 -15.46 5.51
CA ASP A 96 42.55 -15.93 4.82
C ASP A 96 41.65 -14.73 4.46
N THR A 97 41.33 -14.59 3.18
CA THR A 97 40.34 -13.63 2.72
C THR A 97 38.96 -14.25 2.86
N VAL A 98 38.14 -13.74 3.77
CA VAL A 98 36.76 -14.18 3.95
C VAL A 98 35.88 -13.04 3.45
N SER A 99 35.32 -13.20 2.25
CA SER A 99 34.39 -12.22 1.69
C SER A 99 33.15 -12.11 2.55
N LEU A 100 32.71 -10.89 2.86
CA LEU A 100 31.50 -10.65 3.65
C LEU A 100 30.24 -11.11 2.91
N LEU A 101 30.24 -11.01 1.59
CA LEU A 101 29.17 -11.47 0.70
C LEU A 101 29.71 -12.43 -0.34
N ASP A 102 29.00 -13.53 -0.57
CA ASP A 102 29.26 -14.39 -1.71
C ASP A 102 28.85 -13.70 -3.03
N ARG A 103 29.35 -14.21 -4.16
CA ARG A 103 29.02 -13.73 -5.50
C ARG A 103 27.52 -13.69 -5.75
N GLU A 104 26.78 -14.72 -5.35
CA GLU A 104 25.33 -14.77 -5.54
C GLU A 104 24.60 -13.72 -4.68
N GLN A 105 25.03 -13.57 -3.43
CA GLN A 105 24.48 -12.59 -2.50
C GLN A 105 24.76 -11.15 -2.95
N ALA A 106 25.96 -10.88 -3.47
CA ALA A 106 26.33 -9.59 -4.03
C ALA A 106 25.52 -9.25 -5.29
N ALA A 107 25.25 -10.24 -6.16
CA ALA A 107 24.39 -10.07 -7.32
C ALA A 107 22.94 -9.79 -6.90
N ALA A 108 22.41 -10.55 -5.94
CA ALA A 108 21.07 -10.32 -5.40
C ALA A 108 20.92 -8.94 -4.76
N LEU A 109 21.92 -8.48 -4.00
CA LEU A 109 21.94 -7.13 -3.44
C LEU A 109 21.96 -6.07 -4.54
N THR A 110 22.78 -6.26 -5.58
CA THR A 110 22.83 -5.35 -6.73
C THR A 110 21.47 -5.24 -7.42
N ASP A 111 20.80 -6.37 -7.64
CA ASP A 111 19.48 -6.41 -8.27
C ASP A 111 18.40 -5.76 -7.40
N TYR A 112 18.49 -5.95 -6.08
CA TYR A 112 17.61 -5.29 -5.11
C TYR A 112 17.80 -3.77 -5.12
N ILE A 113 19.04 -3.27 -4.99
CA ILE A 113 19.32 -1.83 -5.01
C ILE A 113 18.89 -1.20 -6.34
N ARG A 114 19.12 -1.90 -7.45
CA ARG A 114 18.68 -1.46 -8.77
C ARG A 114 17.17 -1.25 -8.84
N SER A 115 16.38 -2.22 -8.36
CA SER A 115 14.91 -2.17 -8.43
C SER A 115 14.26 -1.30 -7.35
N SER A 116 14.87 -1.20 -6.18
CA SER A 116 14.35 -0.42 -5.05
C SER A 116 14.67 1.07 -5.17
N LEU A 117 15.96 1.43 -5.30
CA LEU A 117 16.43 2.80 -5.22
C LEU A 117 16.71 3.40 -6.60
N PHE A 118 17.54 2.73 -7.41
CA PHE A 118 18.06 3.33 -8.65
C PHE A 118 16.96 3.55 -9.71
N GLN A 119 16.01 2.63 -9.85
CA GLN A 119 14.84 2.84 -10.71
C GLN A 119 13.98 4.03 -10.28
N LYS A 120 13.99 4.37 -8.98
CA LYS A 120 13.17 5.43 -8.39
C LYS A 120 14.02 6.65 -8.00
N TYR A 121 15.25 6.76 -8.50
CA TYR A 121 16.21 7.75 -8.02
C TYR A 121 15.67 9.18 -8.12
N ARG A 122 15.07 9.52 -9.26
CA ARG A 122 14.49 10.85 -9.48
C ARG A 122 13.35 11.18 -8.52
N LEU A 123 12.58 10.17 -8.12
CA LEU A 123 11.51 10.34 -7.13
C LEU A 123 12.10 10.71 -5.77
N TYR A 124 13.14 10.01 -5.33
CA TYR A 124 13.82 10.30 -4.07
C TYR A 124 14.51 11.68 -4.10
N GLU A 125 15.17 12.05 -5.21
CA GLU A 125 15.68 13.41 -5.39
C GLU A 125 14.57 14.44 -5.19
N LEU A 126 13.46 14.33 -5.94
CA LEU A 126 12.34 15.28 -5.83
C LEU A 126 11.73 15.30 -4.42
N LEU A 127 11.62 14.15 -3.77
CA LEU A 127 11.08 14.03 -2.43
C LEU A 127 11.92 14.81 -1.41
N PHE A 128 13.26 14.74 -1.50
CA PHE A 128 14.16 15.41 -0.56
C PHE A 128 14.52 16.85 -0.96
N THR A 129 14.53 17.17 -2.25
CA THR A 129 14.81 18.54 -2.74
C THR A 129 13.57 19.44 -2.65
N SER A 130 12.35 18.89 -2.69
CA SER A 130 11.15 19.73 -2.76
C SER A 130 10.82 20.39 -1.41
N ALA A 131 10.90 21.72 -1.40
CA ALA A 131 10.29 22.60 -0.40
C ALA A 131 8.74 22.66 -0.51
N ARG A 132 8.09 21.59 -1.02
CA ARG A 132 6.65 21.55 -1.30
C ARG A 132 5.79 21.63 -0.05
N GLU A 133 6.33 21.32 1.12
CA GLU A 133 5.65 21.52 2.40
C GLU A 133 5.31 23.00 2.67
N LYS A 134 6.02 23.95 2.04
CA LYS A 134 5.73 25.38 2.19
C LYS A 134 4.75 25.95 1.15
N LEU A 135 4.61 25.30 -0.01
CA LEU A 135 3.75 25.78 -1.11
C LEU A 135 2.27 25.42 -0.92
N LEU A 136 1.96 24.35 -0.19
CA LEU A 136 0.58 23.93 0.06
C LEU A 136 -0.11 24.70 1.21
N ILE A 137 0.66 25.44 2.02
CA ILE A 137 0.10 26.32 3.07
C ILE A 137 -0.27 27.69 2.48
N GLY A 138 0.32 28.08 1.34
CA GLY A 138 0.07 29.37 0.69
C GLY A 138 -1.05 29.36 -0.36
N MET A 139 -1.49 28.18 -0.83
CA MET A 139 -2.74 28.06 -1.55
C MET A 139 -3.86 27.99 -0.52
N GLU A 140 -4.35 29.16 -0.13
CA GLU A 140 -5.70 29.29 0.42
C GLU A 140 -6.62 28.45 -0.49
N ARG A 141 -7.19 27.37 0.04
CA ARG A 141 -8.23 26.64 -0.69
C ARG A 141 -9.45 27.54 -0.68
N THR A 142 -9.49 28.50 -1.59
CA THR A 142 -10.75 29.08 -2.05
C THR A 142 -11.46 27.95 -2.79
N ILE A 143 -12.13 27.08 -2.03
CA ILE A 143 -13.24 26.32 -2.58
C ILE A 143 -14.25 27.40 -2.92
N GLU A 144 -14.26 27.83 -4.19
CA GLU A 144 -15.38 28.59 -4.71
C GLU A 144 -16.58 27.64 -4.62
N VAL A 145 -17.32 27.76 -3.52
CA VAL A 145 -18.68 27.27 -3.45
C VAL A 145 -19.40 28.09 -4.49
N ILE A 146 -19.66 27.50 -5.67
CA ILE A 146 -20.61 28.06 -6.61
C ILE A 146 -21.92 28.13 -5.83
N GLY A 147 -22.21 29.31 -5.28
CA GLY A 147 -23.50 29.64 -4.72
C GLY A 147 -24.46 29.69 -5.89
N GLY A 148 -25.01 28.53 -6.23
CA GLY A 148 -26.08 28.45 -7.21
C GLY A 148 -27.30 29.16 -6.62
N GLU A 149 -27.52 30.41 -7.01
CA GLU A 149 -28.89 30.93 -7.09
C GLU A 149 -29.61 30.09 -8.15
N ASN A 150 -30.25 29.00 -7.69
CA ASN A 150 -31.11 28.07 -8.43
C ASN A 150 -30.40 27.32 -9.58
N THR A 151 -30.49 26.00 -9.78
CA THR A 151 -31.44 24.98 -9.35
C THR A 151 -30.79 23.67 -9.79
N PHE A 152 -30.29 22.87 -8.86
CA PHE A 152 -30.09 21.44 -9.11
C PHE A 152 -30.81 20.71 -7.99
N THR A 153 -32.10 20.49 -8.20
CA THR A 153 -32.84 19.46 -7.47
C THR A 153 -32.16 18.12 -7.76
N PRO A 154 -31.79 17.35 -6.72
CA PRO A 154 -31.13 16.07 -6.93
C PRO A 154 -32.13 15.08 -7.54
N LEU A 155 -31.84 14.61 -8.76
CA LEU A 155 -32.58 13.60 -9.52
C LEU A 155 -34.09 13.82 -9.68
N GLU A 156 -34.47 14.77 -10.54
CA GLU A 156 -35.77 14.72 -11.23
C GLU A 156 -35.62 13.97 -12.58
N GLU A 157 -35.02 12.79 -12.54
CA GLU A 157 -34.96 11.85 -13.67
C GLU A 157 -35.95 10.69 -13.45
N GLY A 158 -37.09 11.01 -12.81
CA GLY A 158 -38.19 10.09 -12.61
C GLY A 158 -39.36 10.46 -13.53
N MET A 159 -39.96 9.49 -14.21
CA MET A 159 -41.21 9.72 -14.92
C MET A 159 -42.31 10.19 -13.94
N PRO A 160 -43.11 11.22 -14.28
CA PRO A 160 -44.28 11.60 -13.51
C PRO A 160 -45.16 10.39 -13.20
N ALA A 161 -45.59 10.25 -11.94
CA ALA A 161 -46.35 9.09 -11.47
C ALA A 161 -47.57 8.78 -12.35
N GLU A 162 -48.22 9.81 -12.89
CA GLU A 162 -49.37 9.63 -13.78
C GLU A 162 -49.02 8.93 -15.10
N LEU A 163 -47.84 9.17 -15.66
CA LEU A 163 -47.39 8.46 -16.87
C LEU A 163 -47.06 7.00 -16.56
N TYR A 164 -46.53 6.72 -15.37
CA TYR A 164 -46.28 5.36 -14.92
C TYR A 164 -47.58 4.56 -14.77
N TYR A 165 -48.59 5.10 -14.09
CA TYR A 165 -49.86 4.39 -13.89
C TYR A 165 -50.68 4.26 -15.18
N ASN A 166 -50.61 5.23 -16.09
CA ASN A 166 -51.41 5.19 -17.33
C ASN A 166 -50.80 4.28 -18.41
N TYR A 167 -49.48 4.12 -18.45
CA TYR A 167 -48.81 3.46 -19.58
C TYR A 167 -47.85 2.33 -19.22
N VAL A 168 -47.47 2.19 -17.94
CA VAL A 168 -46.45 1.22 -17.50
C VAL A 168 -46.99 0.22 -16.49
N ALA A 169 -47.88 0.65 -15.58
CA ALA A 169 -48.49 -0.25 -14.61
C ALA A 169 -49.48 -1.22 -15.29
N SER A 170 -49.39 -2.52 -14.96
CA SER A 170 -50.38 -3.50 -15.41
C SER A 170 -51.71 -3.29 -14.68
N PRO A 171 -52.86 -3.54 -15.32
CA PRO A 171 -54.16 -3.37 -14.68
C PRO A 171 -54.28 -4.27 -13.45
N PRO A 172 -54.93 -3.81 -12.37
CA PRO A 172 -55.15 -4.63 -11.20
C PRO A 172 -55.99 -5.85 -11.60
N ILE A 173 -55.47 -7.03 -11.24
CA ILE A 173 -56.16 -8.30 -11.43
C ILE A 173 -57.44 -8.23 -10.57
N PRO A 174 -58.63 -8.45 -11.14
CA PRO A 174 -59.85 -8.45 -10.34
C PRO A 174 -59.77 -9.55 -9.28
N GLU A 175 -59.97 -9.12 -8.05
CA GLU A 175 -60.14 -9.93 -6.86
C GLU A 175 -61.32 -10.88 -7.07
N HIS A 176 -61.03 -12.16 -7.31
CA HIS A 176 -62.04 -13.21 -7.37
C HIS A 176 -62.48 -13.56 -5.95
N GLU A 177 -63.71 -13.20 -5.63
CA GLU A 177 -64.46 -13.68 -4.49
C GLU A 177 -65.12 -15.02 -4.89
N GLU A 178 -64.52 -16.17 -4.58
CA GLU A 178 -65.17 -17.48 -4.75
C GLU A 178 -64.95 -18.41 -3.55
N VAL A 179 -65.92 -18.34 -2.64
CA VAL A 179 -66.72 -19.44 -2.10
C VAL A 179 -66.05 -20.83 -2.01
N MET A 180 -65.84 -21.21 -0.75
CA MET A 180 -65.64 -22.56 -0.22
C MET A 180 -66.72 -23.53 -0.68
N ASP A 181 -66.37 -24.69 -1.25
CA ASP A 181 -67.09 -25.95 -1.01
C ASP A 181 -66.37 -27.18 -1.59
N GLU A 182 -66.47 -28.29 -0.82
CA GLU A 182 -66.13 -29.69 -1.14
C GLU A 182 -64.65 -29.90 -1.52
N TRP A 183 -63.77 -30.36 -0.63
CA TRP A 183 -63.39 -31.79 -0.51
C TRP A 183 -62.72 -32.10 0.85
N THR A 184 -62.88 -31.26 1.87
CA THR A 184 -62.24 -31.46 3.19
C THR A 184 -62.93 -32.46 4.12
N ASP A 185 -64.07 -33.04 3.72
CA ASP A 185 -64.72 -34.11 4.50
C ASP A 185 -64.19 -35.52 4.21
N HIS A 186 -63.46 -35.74 3.11
CA HIS A 186 -62.91 -37.06 2.78
C HIS A 186 -61.57 -37.39 3.46
N LEU A 187 -60.91 -36.42 4.11
CA LEU A 187 -59.65 -36.66 4.84
C LEU A 187 -59.84 -36.84 6.35
N ILE A 188 -61.05 -36.64 6.88
CA ILE A 188 -61.35 -36.84 8.30
C ILE A 188 -62.15 -38.15 8.54
N SER A 189 -62.77 -38.74 7.51
CA SER A 189 -63.49 -40.02 7.63
C SER A 189 -62.61 -41.28 7.51
N ASN A 190 -61.35 -41.19 7.03
CA ASN A 190 -60.45 -42.36 6.91
C ASN A 190 -59.52 -42.55 8.14
N ARG A 191 -59.86 -41.92 9.27
CA ARG A 191 -59.18 -42.11 10.57
C ARG A 191 -60.06 -42.81 11.61
N GLN A 192 -61.06 -43.55 11.15
CA GLN A 192 -61.70 -44.64 11.87
C GLN A 192 -61.75 -45.84 10.90
N ILE A 193 -61.42 -47.03 11.39
CA ILE A 193 -61.26 -48.33 10.67
C ILE A 193 -59.82 -48.60 10.17
N THR A 194 -58.93 -48.92 11.12
CA THR A 194 -58.20 -50.20 11.11
C THR A 194 -57.91 -50.56 12.57
N GLU A 195 -58.29 -51.78 12.90
CA GLU A 195 -58.06 -52.50 14.16
C GLU A 195 -56.61 -52.45 14.67
#